data_AF-Q6FPH9-F1
#
_entry.id   AF-Q6FPH9-F1
#
_cell.length_a   1.000
_cell.length_b   1.000
_cell.length_c   1.000
_cell.angle_alpha   90.00
_cell.angle_beta   90.00
_cell.angle_gamma   90.00
#
_symmetry.space_group_name_H-M   'P 1'
#
loop_
_entity.id
_entity.type
_entity.pdbx_description
1 polymer ?
#
loop_
_entity_poly.entity_id
_entity_poly.type
_entity_poly.pdbx_seq_one_letter_code
_entity_poly.pdbx_strand_id
1 'polypeptide(L)'
;MAGAEVEEEAGIPKKIESTEEVLIKCQCWVRKDEEERLAEILSINARVSPSKFYVHYVNFNKRLDEWVTGDRINLDKEVIFPRPKRQLEEDTNKKQKKKKKFPQKAAVVESDAKSSEMGEGSDVMDLDNLNVRGLKDEEISREDEIKKLRTSGSMIQNPHEVAHVRNLSKIIMGKFEIEPWYFSPYPIELTDLDVVYIDDFTLQYFGSRKQYERYRKKCTLRHPPGNEIYRDDYVSFFEIDGRKQRTWCRNLCLLSKLFLDHKTLYYDVDPFLFYCMTRRDEMGHHFVGYFSKEKESADGYNVACILTLPQYQRMGYGRLLIEFSYELSKKEGKVGSPEKPLSDLGLLSYRAYWSDVLITLLVEHGKEVTIDEISSMTSMTTTDILHTLKTLNILRYYKGQHIIFLNDDILERYNQLKTKKRRHIDAEKLLWKPPVFTASQLRFAW
;
A
#
# COMPACT_ATOMS: atom_id res chain seq x y z
N MET A 1 -22.39 -14.85 21.09
CA MET A 1 -22.21 -13.72 22.02
C MET A 1 -22.33 -12.46 21.20
N ALA A 2 -23.38 -11.66 21.41
CA ALA A 2 -23.55 -10.38 20.71
C ALA A 2 -22.37 -9.48 21.09
N GLY A 3 -21.59 -9.07 20.09
CA GLY A 3 -20.51 -8.10 20.29
C GLY A 3 -21.12 -6.84 20.89
N ALA A 4 -20.62 -6.41 22.04
CA ALA A 4 -20.95 -5.11 22.57
C ALA A 4 -20.40 -4.08 21.57
N GLU A 5 -21.29 -3.53 20.74
CA GLU A 5 -21.02 -2.29 20.02
C GLU A 5 -20.65 -1.28 21.09
N VAL A 6 -19.37 -0.94 21.17
CA VAL A 6 -18.92 0.21 21.94
C VAL A 6 -19.52 1.40 21.20
N GLU A 7 -20.69 1.87 21.63
CA GLU A 7 -21.19 3.18 21.25
C GLU A 7 -20.08 4.17 21.60
N GLU A 8 -19.35 4.66 20.60
CA GLU A 8 -18.48 5.81 20.79
C GLU A 8 -19.37 6.95 21.28
N GLU A 9 -19.30 7.25 22.58
CA GLU A 9 -20.09 8.32 23.18
C GLU A 9 -19.88 9.62 22.39
N ALA A 10 -20.96 10.16 21.83
CA ALA A 10 -20.93 11.39 21.05
C ALA A 10 -20.24 12.53 21.83
N GLY A 11 -19.33 13.25 21.15
CA GLY A 11 -18.59 14.38 21.72
C GLY A 11 -19.49 15.55 22.13
N ILE A 12 -18.92 16.58 22.74
CA ILE A 12 -19.68 17.72 23.26
C ILE A 12 -19.80 18.79 22.16
N PRO A 13 -20.99 19.03 21.59
CA PRO A 13 -21.17 20.13 20.66
C PRO A 13 -21.04 21.47 21.41
N LYS A 14 -20.20 22.37 20.89
CA LYS A 14 -20.02 23.72 21.41
C LYS A 14 -19.91 24.67 20.22
N LYS A 15 -20.67 25.76 20.26
CA LYS A 15 -20.47 26.88 19.32
C LYS A 15 -19.22 27.67 19.72
N ILE A 16 -18.35 27.95 18.76
CA ILE A 16 -17.12 28.71 18.94
C ILE A 16 -17.16 29.96 18.06
N GLU A 17 -16.50 31.04 18.49
CA GLU A 17 -16.48 32.31 17.74
C GLU A 17 -15.18 32.48 16.95
N SER A 18 -14.11 31.80 17.35
CA SER A 18 -12.78 31.91 16.74
C SER A 18 -12.20 30.55 16.41
N THR A 19 -11.46 30.47 15.30
CA THR A 19 -10.65 29.29 14.94
C THR A 19 -9.55 28.99 15.96
N GLU A 20 -9.20 29.95 16.83
CA GLU A 20 -8.23 29.76 17.92
C GLU A 20 -8.77 28.86 19.04
N GLU A 21 -10.09 28.70 19.17
CA GLU A 21 -10.71 27.77 20.12
C GLU A 21 -10.72 26.31 19.62
N VAL A 22 -10.36 26.09 18.35
CA VAL A 22 -10.32 24.75 17.77
C VAL A 22 -9.14 23.97 18.34
N LEU A 23 -9.43 22.80 18.92
CA LEU A 23 -8.42 21.91 19.50
C LEU A 23 -8.22 20.65 18.65
N ILE A 24 -7.08 19.98 18.86
CA ILE A 24 -6.82 18.67 18.27
C ILE A 24 -7.88 17.68 18.78
N LYS A 25 -8.38 16.82 17.88
CA LYS A 25 -9.51 15.88 18.02
C LYS A 25 -10.90 16.51 18.07
N CYS A 26 -11.04 17.82 17.85
CA CYS A 26 -12.34 18.39 17.58
C CYS A 26 -12.84 17.97 16.20
N GLN A 27 -14.14 17.78 16.05
CA GLN A 27 -14.77 17.63 14.74
C GLN A 27 -15.50 18.90 14.36
N CYS A 28 -15.21 19.44 13.20
CA CYS A 28 -15.83 20.65 12.66
C CYS A 28 -16.21 20.45 11.19
N TRP A 29 -17.10 21.29 10.69
CA TRP A 29 -17.48 21.27 9.28
C TRP A 29 -16.46 22.07 8.47
N VAL A 30 -15.85 21.43 7.49
CA VAL A 30 -14.81 22.00 6.64
C VAL A 30 -15.28 22.00 5.19
N ARG A 31 -15.12 23.13 4.50
CA ARG A 31 -15.44 23.26 3.07
C ARG A 31 -14.36 22.57 2.23
N LYS A 32 -14.72 21.66 1.33
CA LYS A 32 -13.85 21.00 0.34
C LYS A 32 -14.63 20.80 -0.96
N ASP A 33 -14.06 21.22 -2.09
CA ASP A 33 -14.68 21.08 -3.42
C ASP A 33 -16.12 21.64 -3.47
N GLU A 34 -16.32 22.83 -2.89
CA GLU A 34 -17.63 23.52 -2.76
C GLU A 34 -18.66 22.82 -1.84
N GLU A 35 -18.36 21.64 -1.32
CA GLU A 35 -19.18 20.92 -0.34
C GLU A 35 -18.65 21.10 1.08
N GLU A 36 -19.53 20.98 2.08
CA GLU A 36 -19.10 20.91 3.48
C GLU A 36 -19.04 19.48 3.96
N ARG A 37 -17.96 19.12 4.63
CA ARG A 37 -17.72 17.78 5.14
C ARG A 37 -17.31 17.85 6.60
N LEU A 38 -17.85 16.96 7.42
CA LEU A 38 -17.41 16.82 8.81
C LEU A 38 -15.97 16.29 8.81
N ALA A 39 -15.08 16.99 9.49
CA ALA A 39 -13.68 16.63 9.57
C ALA A 39 -13.16 16.71 11.01
N GLU A 40 -12.31 15.74 11.38
CA GLU A 40 -11.58 15.73 12.64
C GLU A 40 -10.25 16.48 12.48
N ILE A 41 -9.95 17.37 13.42
CA ILE A 41 -8.66 18.07 13.48
C ILE A 41 -7.61 17.15 14.06
N LEU A 42 -6.65 16.72 13.25
CA LEU A 42 -5.57 15.83 13.66
C LEU A 42 -4.31 16.58 14.13
N SER A 43 -4.06 17.77 13.60
CA SER A 43 -2.89 18.59 13.98
C SER A 43 -3.14 20.06 13.70
N ILE A 44 -2.43 20.94 14.41
CA ILE A 44 -2.50 22.38 14.25
C ILE A 44 -1.07 22.91 14.06
N ASN A 45 -0.83 23.58 12.95
CA ASN A 45 0.44 24.24 12.66
C ASN A 45 0.28 25.75 12.84
N ALA A 46 0.78 26.25 13.98
CA ALA A 46 0.82 27.67 14.33
C ALA A 46 2.18 28.33 14.03
N ARG A 47 3.11 27.65 13.34
CA ARG A 47 4.44 28.21 13.00
C ARG A 47 4.36 29.29 11.92
N VAL A 48 3.35 29.18 11.06
CA VAL A 48 3.10 30.11 9.95
C VAL A 48 1.77 30.78 10.19
N SER A 49 1.69 32.09 9.92
CA SER A 49 0.43 32.84 9.92
C SER A 49 -0.08 32.97 8.48
N PRO A 50 -1.36 32.65 8.20
CA PRO A 50 -2.38 32.16 9.13
C PRO A 50 -2.17 30.70 9.54
N SER A 51 -2.65 30.34 10.75
CA SER A 51 -2.59 28.97 11.27
C SER A 51 -3.25 27.97 10.31
N LYS A 52 -2.61 26.81 10.13
CA LYS A 52 -3.13 25.71 9.31
C LYS A 52 -3.56 24.56 10.21
N PHE A 53 -4.64 23.87 9.83
CA PHE A 53 -5.23 22.74 10.52
C PHE A 53 -5.16 21.51 9.63
N TYR A 54 -4.59 20.40 10.12
CA TYR A 54 -4.59 19.15 9.38
C TYR A 54 -5.86 18.38 9.69
N VAL A 55 -6.65 18.09 8.66
CA VAL A 55 -8.01 17.57 8.83
C VAL A 55 -8.16 16.20 8.20
N HIS A 56 -8.88 15.32 8.89
CA HIS A 56 -9.35 14.04 8.38
C HIS A 56 -10.86 14.09 8.16
N TYR A 57 -11.30 13.85 6.93
CA TYR A 57 -12.74 13.87 6.61
C TYR A 57 -13.40 12.56 7.07
N VAL A 58 -14.39 12.68 7.97
CA VAL A 58 -15.06 11.53 8.58
C VAL A 58 -15.74 10.67 7.51
N ASN A 59 -15.51 9.36 7.54
CA ASN A 59 -15.98 8.37 6.53
C ASN A 59 -15.37 8.52 5.13
N PHE A 60 -14.31 9.31 4.98
CA PHE A 60 -13.56 9.41 3.74
C PHE A 60 -12.20 8.74 3.85
N ASN A 61 -11.60 8.45 2.70
CA ASN A 61 -10.28 7.86 2.63
C ASN A 61 -9.22 8.84 3.17
N LYS A 62 -8.31 8.38 4.04
CA LYS A 62 -7.22 9.21 4.60
C LYS A 62 -6.33 9.91 3.56
N ARG A 63 -6.29 9.42 2.31
CA ARG A 63 -5.57 10.10 1.21
C ARG A 63 -6.14 11.49 0.88
N LEU A 64 -7.36 11.78 1.33
CA LEU A 64 -8.03 13.06 1.18
C LEU A 64 -7.72 14.04 2.31
N ASP A 65 -6.98 13.60 3.34
CA ASP A 65 -6.56 14.43 4.45
C ASP A 65 -5.65 15.56 3.94
N GLU A 66 -5.81 16.74 4.51
CA GLU A 66 -5.12 17.93 4.01
C GLU A 66 -4.92 18.98 5.09
N TRP A 67 -4.02 19.93 4.82
CA TRP A 67 -3.90 21.15 5.59
C TRP A 67 -4.87 22.19 5.06
N VAL A 68 -5.76 22.68 5.91
CA VAL A 68 -6.70 23.77 5.60
C VAL A 68 -6.39 24.99 6.46
N THR A 69 -6.68 26.17 5.92
CA THR A 69 -6.64 27.44 6.66
C THR A 69 -7.97 27.65 7.41
N GLY A 70 -7.94 28.53 8.42
CA GLY A 70 -9.10 28.77 9.29
C GLY A 70 -10.37 29.23 8.57
N ASP A 71 -10.26 29.90 7.42
CA ASP A 71 -11.37 30.35 6.57
C ASP A 71 -12.19 29.21 5.94
N ARG A 72 -11.62 28.00 5.87
CA ARG A 72 -12.34 26.80 5.39
C ARG A 72 -13.15 26.12 6.50
N ILE A 73 -12.97 26.49 7.76
CA ILE A 73 -13.71 25.94 8.89
C ILE A 73 -15.00 26.75 9.07
N ASN A 74 -16.15 26.09 8.97
CA ASN A 74 -17.44 26.73 9.21
C ASN A 74 -17.69 26.87 10.73
N LEU A 75 -17.59 28.09 11.24
CA LEU A 75 -17.84 28.44 12.64
C LEU A 75 -19.34 28.69 12.96
N ASP A 76 -20.21 28.74 11.95
CA ASP A 76 -21.65 28.90 12.16
C ASP A 76 -22.27 27.62 12.73
N LYS A 77 -21.66 26.46 12.43
CA LYS A 77 -22.05 25.15 12.95
C LYS A 77 -21.30 24.82 14.24
N GLU A 78 -21.95 24.05 15.10
CA GLU A 78 -21.34 23.60 16.36
C GLU A 78 -20.13 22.69 16.10
N VAL A 79 -19.06 22.94 16.84
CA VAL A 79 -17.85 22.11 16.83
C VAL A 79 -17.97 21.06 17.92
N ILE A 80 -17.71 19.80 17.58
CA ILE A 80 -17.81 18.68 18.51
C ILE A 80 -16.45 18.51 19.18
N PHE A 81 -16.38 18.82 20.47
CA PHE A 81 -15.17 18.68 21.27
C PHE A 81 -15.05 17.25 21.83
N PRO A 82 -13.81 16.72 21.93
CA PRO A 82 -13.58 15.45 22.58
C PRO A 82 -13.95 15.55 24.07
N ARG A 83 -14.67 14.56 24.61
CA ARG A 83 -14.92 14.50 26.05
C ARG A 83 -13.60 14.39 26.83
N PRO A 84 -13.40 15.16 27.91
CA PRO A 84 -12.25 14.96 28.79
C PRO A 84 -12.30 13.54 29.36
N LYS A 85 -11.18 12.80 29.31
CA LYS A 85 -11.09 11.41 29.83
C LYS A 85 -11.28 11.26 31.35
N ARG A 86 -11.80 12.26 32.07
CA ARG A 86 -11.75 12.33 33.54
C ARG A 86 -12.92 11.68 34.29
N GLN A 87 -13.87 11.02 33.62
CA GLN A 87 -15.04 10.42 34.32
C GLN A 87 -15.10 8.88 34.30
N LEU A 88 -14.23 8.18 33.56
CA LEU A 88 -14.23 6.71 33.57
C LEU A 88 -13.65 6.11 34.86
N GLU A 89 -12.82 6.86 35.60
CA GLU A 89 -12.22 6.38 36.84
C GLU A 89 -13.14 6.51 38.06
N GLU A 90 -14.14 7.40 38.03
CA GLU A 90 -14.99 7.62 39.20
C GLU A 90 -16.17 6.64 39.30
N ASP A 91 -16.79 6.25 38.18
CA ASP A 91 -17.93 5.33 38.21
C ASP A 91 -17.54 3.86 38.41
N THR A 92 -16.34 3.48 37.99
CA THR A 92 -15.79 2.15 38.31
C THR A 92 -15.46 2.02 39.80
N ASN A 93 -15.01 3.10 40.44
CA ASN A 93 -14.67 3.09 41.87
C ASN A 93 -15.88 2.99 42.81
N LYS A 94 -17.05 3.52 42.42
CA LYS A 94 -18.28 3.37 43.23
C LYS A 94 -18.85 1.95 43.17
N LYS A 95 -18.76 1.24 42.04
CA LYS A 95 -19.22 -0.15 41.95
C LYS A 95 -18.26 -1.14 42.63
N GLN A 96 -16.95 -0.91 42.59
CA GLN A 96 -15.98 -1.84 43.19
C GLN A 96 -15.91 -1.77 44.72
N LYS A 97 -16.21 -0.62 45.35
CA LYS A 97 -16.19 -0.51 46.83
C LYS A 97 -17.20 -1.40 47.55
N LYS A 98 -18.22 -1.95 46.86
CA LYS A 98 -19.21 -2.84 47.50
C LYS A 98 -18.86 -4.33 47.51
N LYS A 99 -17.79 -4.80 46.84
CA LYS A 99 -17.60 -6.26 46.67
C LYS A 99 -16.24 -6.86 47.06
N LYS A 100 -15.33 -6.13 47.72
CA LYS A 100 -14.07 -6.72 48.22
C LYS A 100 -13.99 -6.73 49.75
N LYS A 101 -14.63 -7.73 50.36
CA LYS A 101 -14.25 -8.31 51.65
C LYS A 101 -14.05 -9.82 51.43
N PHE A 102 -12.97 -10.37 51.98
CA PHE A 102 -12.52 -11.78 52.01
C PHE A 102 -11.42 -12.19 51.00
N PRO A 103 -10.49 -13.08 51.41
CA PRO A 103 -9.06 -12.78 51.35
C PRO A 103 -8.28 -13.72 50.41
N GLN A 104 -7.12 -13.20 50.01
CA GLN A 104 -6.13 -13.84 49.14
C GLN A 104 -5.50 -15.07 49.80
N LYS A 105 -5.56 -16.22 49.13
CA LYS A 105 -4.58 -17.30 49.29
C LYS A 105 -3.94 -17.56 47.94
N ALA A 106 -2.64 -17.28 47.88
CA ALA A 106 -1.78 -17.59 46.75
C ALA A 106 -1.48 -19.09 46.77
N ALA A 107 -1.74 -19.78 45.66
CA ALA A 107 -1.24 -21.12 45.38
C ALA A 107 -0.51 -21.05 44.03
N VAL A 108 0.80 -21.29 44.09
CA VAL A 108 1.70 -21.42 42.95
C VAL A 108 1.39 -22.77 42.30
N VAL A 109 1.05 -22.77 41.02
CA VAL A 109 0.88 -24.00 40.22
C VAL A 109 2.03 -24.05 39.24
N GLU A 110 2.93 -25.03 39.46
CA GLU A 110 4.00 -25.39 38.55
C GLU A 110 3.44 -25.85 37.20
N SER A 111 4.07 -25.36 36.13
CA SER A 111 3.75 -25.64 34.74
C SER A 111 4.44 -26.93 34.28
N ASP A 112 3.70 -28.02 34.19
CA ASP A 112 4.16 -29.25 33.54
C ASP A 112 4.10 -29.11 32.02
N ALA A 113 5.28 -29.13 31.40
CA ALA A 113 5.47 -29.22 29.96
C ALA A 113 5.12 -30.63 29.48
N LYS A 114 3.90 -30.81 28.94
CA LYS A 114 3.53 -32.03 28.21
C LYS A 114 3.90 -31.89 26.73
N SER A 115 4.89 -32.68 26.34
CA SER A 115 5.20 -33.04 24.95
C SER A 115 3.95 -33.57 24.25
N SER A 116 3.50 -32.87 23.20
CA SER A 116 2.48 -33.37 22.30
C SER A 116 3.14 -34.29 21.27
N GLU A 117 2.77 -35.56 21.32
CA GLU A 117 3.14 -36.58 20.34
C GLU A 117 2.55 -36.21 18.96
N MET A 118 3.37 -36.37 17.92
CA MET A 118 3.01 -36.11 16.54
C MET A 118 2.00 -37.17 16.06
N GLY A 119 0.71 -36.84 16.12
CA GLY A 119 -0.32 -37.62 15.45
C GLY A 119 -0.21 -37.47 13.95
N GLU A 120 -0.15 -38.58 13.23
CA GLU A 120 -0.25 -38.71 11.77
C GLU A 120 -1.63 -38.21 11.28
N GLY A 121 -1.83 -36.90 11.32
CA GLY A 121 -2.96 -36.23 10.69
C GLY A 121 -2.56 -35.88 9.26
N SER A 122 -3.27 -36.45 8.29
CA SER A 122 -3.20 -36.11 6.86
C SER A 122 -2.90 -34.62 6.63
N ASP A 123 -1.94 -34.31 5.74
CA ASP A 123 -1.58 -32.96 5.25
C ASP A 123 -2.75 -32.29 4.50
N VAL A 124 -3.89 -32.12 5.16
CA VAL A 124 -4.99 -31.29 4.68
C VAL A 124 -4.54 -29.87 4.91
N MET A 125 -4.02 -29.24 3.86
CA MET A 125 -3.74 -27.81 3.87
C MET A 125 -4.99 -27.07 4.34
N ASP A 126 -4.86 -26.35 5.46
CA ASP A 126 -5.95 -25.56 6.02
C ASP A 126 -6.27 -24.38 5.09
N LEU A 127 -7.27 -24.56 4.23
CA LEU A 127 -7.72 -23.56 3.27
C LEU A 127 -8.38 -22.34 3.94
N ASP A 128 -8.67 -22.40 5.24
CA ASP A 128 -9.30 -21.29 5.95
C ASP A 128 -8.27 -20.24 6.38
N ASN A 129 -7.00 -20.59 6.51
CA ASN A 129 -5.89 -19.68 6.82
C ASN A 129 -5.16 -19.11 5.57
N LEU A 130 -5.82 -19.11 4.41
CA LEU A 130 -5.24 -18.55 3.17
C LEU A 130 -5.26 -17.03 3.16
N ASN A 131 -4.25 -16.44 3.78
CA ASN A 131 -4.18 -15.00 3.99
C ASN A 131 -3.28 -14.29 2.95
N VAL A 132 -3.87 -13.90 1.82
CA VAL A 132 -3.20 -13.04 0.82
C VAL A 132 -2.92 -11.65 1.37
N ARG A 133 -3.81 -11.13 2.23
CA ARG A 133 -3.71 -9.75 2.74
C ARG A 133 -2.64 -9.61 3.82
N GLY A 134 -2.24 -10.70 4.47
CA GLY A 134 -1.37 -10.70 5.65
C GLY A 134 -2.06 -10.24 6.95
N LEU A 135 -3.40 -10.15 6.98
CA LEU A 135 -4.15 -9.79 8.19
C LEU A 135 -4.74 -11.03 8.87
N LYS A 136 -4.77 -11.10 10.20
CA LYS A 136 -5.46 -12.20 10.90
C LYS A 136 -6.92 -12.26 10.44
N ASP A 137 -7.37 -13.46 10.08
CA ASP A 137 -8.73 -13.72 9.60
C ASP A 137 -9.74 -13.44 10.72
N GLU A 138 -10.23 -12.21 10.78
CA GLU A 138 -11.58 -11.97 11.29
C GLU A 138 -12.53 -12.28 10.14
N GLU A 139 -13.61 -13.03 10.39
CA GLU A 139 -14.71 -13.24 9.44
C GLU A 139 -15.37 -11.90 9.10
N ILE A 140 -14.74 -11.13 8.21
CA ILE A 140 -15.24 -9.85 7.75
C ILE A 140 -16.09 -10.13 6.51
N SER A 141 -17.36 -9.76 6.57
CA SER A 141 -18.25 -9.80 5.40
C SER A 141 -17.62 -9.04 4.22
N ARG A 142 -17.84 -9.52 2.99
CA ARG A 142 -17.39 -8.85 1.76
C ARG A 142 -17.81 -7.38 1.70
N GLU A 143 -18.98 -7.04 2.24
CA GLU A 143 -19.46 -5.66 2.30
C GLU A 143 -18.64 -4.80 3.27
N ASP A 144 -18.29 -5.35 4.44
CA ASP A 144 -17.46 -4.68 5.42
C ASP A 144 -16.00 -4.58 4.95
N GLU A 145 -15.53 -5.56 4.17
CA GLU A 145 -14.24 -5.49 3.47
C GLU A 145 -14.24 -4.30 2.49
N ILE A 146 -15.29 -4.14 1.68
CA ILE A 146 -15.43 -3.01 0.75
C ILE A 146 -15.51 -1.68 1.53
N LYS A 147 -16.30 -1.60 2.61
CA LYS A 147 -16.38 -0.39 3.45
C LYS A 147 -15.03 -0.03 4.05
N LYS A 148 -14.33 -0.99 4.66
CA LYS A 148 -12.98 -0.81 5.19
C LYS A 148 -12.01 -0.35 4.10
N LEU A 149 -12.05 -0.93 2.90
CA LEU A 149 -11.18 -0.50 1.79
C LEU A 149 -11.49 0.92 1.30
N ARG A 150 -12.74 1.38 1.41
CA ARG A 150 -13.12 2.75 1.02
C ARG A 150 -12.61 3.79 2.02
N THR A 151 -12.73 3.52 3.33
CA THR A 151 -12.40 4.48 4.39
C THR A 151 -10.97 4.36 4.89
N SER A 152 -10.42 3.14 4.98
CA SER A 152 -9.04 2.88 5.39
C SER A 152 -8.09 3.21 4.24
N GLY A 153 -7.74 4.50 4.12
CA GLY A 153 -6.60 4.93 3.31
C GLY A 153 -5.25 4.56 3.94
N SER A 154 -5.26 4.10 5.20
CA SER A 154 -4.09 3.76 5.99
C SER A 154 -4.40 2.55 6.85
N MET A 155 -3.47 1.59 6.86
CA MET A 155 -3.56 0.37 7.66
C MET A 155 -2.60 0.42 8.87
N ILE A 156 -2.17 1.62 9.30
CA ILE A 156 -1.32 1.75 10.49
C ILE A 156 -2.20 1.63 11.73
N GLN A 157 -2.01 0.53 12.47
CA GLN A 157 -2.62 0.30 13.79
C GLN A 157 -1.85 0.98 14.92
N ASN A 158 -0.61 1.43 14.68
CA ASN A 158 0.25 2.00 15.73
C ASN A 158 -0.04 3.49 15.98
N PRO A 159 -0.52 3.87 17.19
CA PRO A 159 -0.82 5.26 17.54
C PRO A 159 0.39 6.21 17.43
N HIS A 160 1.61 5.69 17.60
CA HIS A 160 2.83 6.47 17.56
C HIS A 160 3.20 6.94 16.14
N GLU A 161 2.78 6.21 15.10
CA GLU A 161 3.03 6.58 13.69
C GLU A 161 1.87 7.34 13.04
N VAL A 162 0.68 7.35 13.67
CA VAL A 162 -0.47 8.20 13.30
C VAL A 162 -0.08 9.70 13.26
N ALA A 163 1.03 10.08 13.89
CA ALA A 163 1.55 11.45 13.90
C ALA A 163 2.28 11.89 12.62
N HIS A 164 2.47 11.01 11.62
CA HIS A 164 3.08 11.40 10.35
C HIS A 164 2.07 12.10 9.43
N VAL A 165 1.72 13.32 9.84
CA VAL A 165 0.92 14.27 9.07
C VAL A 165 1.62 14.58 7.75
N ARG A 166 0.85 14.62 6.65
CA ARG A 166 1.35 15.01 5.33
C ARG A 166 2.13 16.32 5.41
N ASN A 167 3.40 16.29 5.04
CA ASN A 167 4.33 17.42 5.20
C ASN A 167 4.57 18.21 3.91
N LEU A 168 4.19 17.66 2.75
CA LEU A 168 4.27 18.38 1.48
C LEU A 168 2.85 18.64 0.96
N SER A 169 2.57 19.88 0.59
CA SER A 169 1.26 20.26 0.03
C SER A 169 1.13 19.82 -1.43
N LYS A 170 2.14 20.17 -2.26
CA LYS A 170 2.13 19.92 -3.70
C LYS A 170 3.53 19.61 -4.22
N ILE A 171 3.61 18.73 -5.20
CA ILE A 171 4.82 18.50 -5.99
C ILE A 171 4.56 18.79 -7.46
N ILE A 172 5.56 19.31 -8.16
CA ILE A 172 5.55 19.45 -9.63
C ILE A 172 6.57 18.47 -10.20
N MET A 173 6.12 17.59 -11.09
CA MET A 173 6.97 16.63 -11.79
C MET A 173 6.68 16.70 -13.29
N GLY A 174 7.65 17.20 -14.06
CA GLY A 174 7.46 17.52 -15.48
C GLY A 174 6.33 18.53 -15.66
N LYS A 175 5.27 18.13 -16.38
CA LYS A 175 4.07 18.96 -16.63
C LYS A 175 2.93 18.74 -15.62
N PHE A 176 3.13 17.86 -14.65
CA PHE A 176 2.07 17.44 -13.73
C PHE A 176 2.25 18.09 -12.36
N GLU A 177 1.18 18.66 -11.85
CA GLU A 177 1.02 19.03 -10.45
C GLU A 177 0.34 17.86 -9.74
N ILE A 178 0.95 17.38 -8.66
CA ILE A 178 0.52 16.17 -7.95
C ILE A 178 0.42 16.49 -6.47
N GLU A 179 -0.68 16.09 -5.85
CA GLU A 179 -0.89 16.21 -4.41
C GLU A 179 -0.44 14.92 -3.71
N PRO A 180 0.55 14.98 -2.80
CA PRO A 180 0.93 13.86 -1.97
C PRO A 180 -0.22 13.30 -1.14
N TRP A 181 -0.18 12.00 -0.84
CA TRP A 181 -1.17 11.33 -0.01
C TRP A 181 -0.70 11.15 1.43
N TYR A 182 0.60 10.92 1.61
CA TYR A 182 1.19 10.59 2.91
C TYR A 182 2.43 11.45 3.19
N PHE A 183 2.84 11.45 4.45
CA PHE A 183 4.12 11.99 4.86
C PHE A 183 5.27 11.27 4.16
N SER A 184 6.25 12.05 3.70
CA SER A 184 7.55 11.57 3.23
C SER A 184 8.68 12.42 3.81
N PRO A 185 9.76 11.83 4.34
CA PRO A 185 10.81 12.54 5.06
C PRO A 185 11.79 13.28 4.13
N TYR A 186 11.27 14.20 3.31
CA TYR A 186 12.06 15.20 2.62
C TYR A 186 12.76 16.13 3.64
N PRO A 187 13.87 16.79 3.25
CA PRO A 187 14.52 17.80 4.08
C PRO A 187 13.51 18.84 4.59
N ILE A 188 13.64 19.20 5.87
CA ILE A 188 12.66 20.03 6.58
C ILE A 188 12.52 21.42 5.95
N GLU A 189 13.55 21.91 5.28
CA GLU A 189 13.52 23.20 4.58
C GLU A 189 12.53 23.22 3.40
N LEU A 190 12.14 22.04 2.90
CA LEU A 190 11.16 21.90 1.83
C LEU A 190 9.72 21.77 2.34
N THR A 191 9.52 21.44 3.63
CA THR A 191 8.17 21.18 4.17
C THR A 191 7.36 22.45 4.38
N ASP A 192 8.04 23.58 4.54
CA ASP A 192 7.39 24.89 4.69
C ASP A 192 7.03 25.53 3.34
N LEU A 193 7.42 24.92 2.23
CA LEU A 193 7.15 25.41 0.88
C LEU A 193 5.80 24.90 0.36
N ASP A 194 5.10 25.74 -0.39
CA ASP A 194 3.84 25.35 -1.00
C ASP A 194 4.03 24.30 -2.11
N VAL A 195 5.16 24.36 -2.82
CA VAL A 195 5.45 23.51 -3.98
C VAL A 195 6.91 23.03 -3.98
N VAL A 196 7.11 21.73 -4.13
CA VAL A 196 8.42 21.11 -4.37
C VAL A 196 8.53 20.64 -5.82
N TYR A 197 9.64 20.97 -6.49
CA TYR A 197 9.87 20.59 -7.89
C TYR A 197 10.72 19.33 -7.93
N ILE A 198 10.29 18.31 -8.66
CA ILE A 198 11.00 17.04 -8.82
C ILE A 198 11.30 16.81 -10.30
N ASP A 199 12.57 16.54 -10.61
CA ASP A 199 13.00 16.19 -11.96
C ASP A 199 12.43 14.85 -12.40
N ASP A 200 11.84 14.81 -13.59
CA ASP A 200 11.15 13.64 -14.13
C ASP A 200 12.08 12.52 -14.63
N PHE A 201 13.38 12.79 -14.73
CA PHE A 201 14.40 11.81 -15.15
C PHE A 201 15.32 11.41 -13.99
N THR A 202 15.80 12.39 -13.21
CA THR A 202 16.80 12.19 -12.15
C THR A 202 16.18 12.06 -10.76
N LEU A 203 14.89 12.38 -10.62
CA LEU A 203 14.16 12.42 -9.35
C LEU A 203 14.75 13.40 -8.32
N GLN A 204 15.65 14.28 -8.75
CA GLN A 204 16.22 15.30 -7.87
C GLN A 204 15.16 16.36 -7.55
N TYR A 205 15.12 16.79 -6.29
CA TYR A 205 14.11 17.72 -5.78
C TYR A 205 14.68 19.12 -5.51
N PHE A 206 13.84 20.13 -5.64
CA PHE A 206 14.21 21.55 -5.51
C PHE A 206 13.08 22.35 -4.85
N GLY A 207 13.45 23.28 -3.96
CA GLY A 207 12.51 24.20 -3.31
C GLY A 207 12.12 25.42 -4.15
N SER A 208 12.73 25.61 -5.32
CA SER A 208 12.37 26.75 -6.19
C SER A 208 12.41 26.38 -7.66
N ARG A 209 11.48 26.97 -8.42
CA ARG A 209 11.42 26.85 -9.87
C ARG A 209 12.73 27.27 -10.55
N LYS A 210 13.35 28.36 -10.08
CA LYS A 210 14.63 28.85 -10.65
C LYS A 210 15.78 27.86 -10.47
N GLN A 211 15.87 27.18 -9.32
CA GLN A 211 16.88 26.13 -9.09
C GLN A 211 16.63 24.93 -10.01
N TYR A 212 15.37 24.49 -10.12
CA TYR A 212 14.96 23.41 -11.01
C TYR A 212 15.27 23.73 -12.49
N GLU A 213 14.88 24.91 -12.99
CA GLU A 213 15.16 25.31 -14.37
C GLU A 213 16.67 25.41 -14.66
N ARG A 214 17.45 25.93 -13.71
CA ARG A 214 18.92 25.96 -13.83
C ARG A 214 19.51 24.56 -13.88
N TYR A 215 18.97 23.64 -13.09
CA TYR A 215 19.39 22.24 -13.11
C TYR A 215 19.07 21.58 -14.46
N ARG A 216 17.84 21.72 -14.97
CA ARG A 216 17.42 21.19 -16.27
C ARG A 216 18.27 21.66 -17.44
N LYS A 217 18.75 22.91 -17.40
CA LYS A 217 19.67 23.45 -18.42
C LYS A 217 21.03 22.73 -18.47
N LYS A 218 21.47 22.13 -17.36
CA LYS A 218 22.77 21.44 -17.24
C LYS A 218 22.64 19.93 -17.32
N CYS A 219 21.54 19.37 -16.85
CA CYS A 219 21.33 17.94 -16.79
C CYS A 219 21.08 17.37 -18.20
N THR A 220 21.90 16.40 -18.60
CA THR A 220 21.76 15.67 -19.87
C THR A 220 21.02 14.35 -19.72
N LEU A 221 20.78 13.87 -18.49
CA LEU A 221 20.07 12.60 -18.27
C LEU A 221 18.61 12.72 -18.75
N ARG A 222 18.16 11.72 -19.50
CA ARG A 222 16.82 11.62 -20.11
C ARG A 222 16.18 10.24 -19.91
N HIS A 223 16.70 9.44 -18.99
CA HIS A 223 16.15 8.14 -18.61
C HIS A 223 16.62 7.76 -17.20
N PRO A 224 15.95 6.81 -16.52
CA PRO A 224 16.42 6.29 -15.24
C PRO A 224 17.84 5.72 -15.37
N PRO A 225 18.72 5.93 -14.38
CA PRO A 225 20.08 5.42 -14.42
C PRO A 225 20.05 3.91 -14.23
N GLY A 226 20.49 3.13 -15.22
CA GLY A 226 20.45 1.68 -15.15
C GLY A 226 20.48 1.05 -16.54
N ASN A 227 20.20 -0.24 -16.60
CA ASN A 227 20.17 -0.99 -17.86
C ASN A 227 18.73 -1.09 -18.35
N GLU A 228 18.46 -0.70 -19.60
CA GLU A 228 17.19 -1.02 -20.26
C GLU A 228 17.14 -2.52 -20.53
N ILE A 229 16.27 -3.25 -19.83
CA ILE A 229 16.16 -4.71 -19.91
C ILE A 229 14.94 -5.18 -20.69
N TYR A 230 14.01 -4.28 -20.97
CA TYR A 230 12.84 -4.55 -21.79
C TYR A 230 12.40 -3.28 -22.49
N ARG A 231 11.95 -3.43 -23.73
CA ARG A 231 11.44 -2.33 -24.54
C ARG A 231 10.40 -2.81 -25.55
N ASP A 232 9.27 -2.13 -25.61
CA ASP A 232 8.29 -2.25 -26.68
C ASP A 232 7.84 -0.87 -27.24
N ASP A 233 6.71 -0.85 -27.96
CA ASP A 233 6.09 0.35 -28.52
C ASP A 233 5.51 1.29 -27.45
N TYR A 234 5.26 0.80 -26.24
CA TYR A 234 4.50 1.48 -25.19
C TYR A 234 5.34 1.85 -23.97
N VAL A 235 6.10 0.90 -23.46
CA VAL A 235 6.86 1.01 -22.21
C VAL A 235 8.29 0.49 -22.36
N SER A 236 9.14 0.93 -21.44
CA SER A 236 10.50 0.42 -21.30
C SER A 236 10.82 0.24 -19.82
N PHE A 237 11.48 -0.87 -19.47
CA PHE A 237 11.88 -1.16 -18.09
C PHE A 237 13.39 -1.04 -17.93
N PHE A 238 13.79 -0.32 -16.88
CA PHE A 238 15.18 -0.16 -16.48
C PHE A 238 15.42 -0.89 -15.17
N GLU A 239 16.42 -1.76 -15.13
CA GLU A 239 16.94 -2.35 -13.90
C GLU A 239 17.99 -1.42 -13.28
N ILE A 240 17.78 -1.07 -12.03
CA ILE A 240 18.62 -0.14 -11.27
C ILE A 240 19.05 -0.80 -9.97
N ASP A 241 20.36 -0.91 -9.77
CA ASP A 241 20.93 -1.39 -8.52
C ASP A 241 21.01 -0.25 -7.50
N GLY A 242 20.29 -0.38 -6.38
CA GLY A 242 20.25 0.63 -5.32
C GLY A 242 21.63 0.95 -4.74
N ARG A 243 22.56 -0.01 -4.70
CA ARG A 243 23.93 0.21 -4.23
C ARG A 243 24.77 1.00 -5.23
N LYS A 244 24.51 0.87 -6.53
CA LYS A 244 25.23 1.60 -7.59
C LYS A 244 24.67 3.01 -7.80
N GLN A 245 23.36 3.20 -7.59
CA GLN A 245 22.65 4.44 -7.85
C GLN A 245 21.97 5.00 -6.58
N ARG A 246 22.70 5.06 -5.46
CA ARG A 246 22.15 5.40 -4.13
C ARG A 246 21.33 6.68 -4.12
N THR A 247 21.84 7.76 -4.68
CA THR A 247 21.14 9.05 -4.68
C THR A 247 19.81 8.97 -5.44
N TRP A 248 19.82 8.37 -6.63
CA TRP A 248 18.62 8.25 -7.45
C TRP A 248 17.58 7.34 -6.76
N CYS A 249 18.01 6.20 -6.22
CA CYS A 249 17.11 5.27 -5.53
C CYS A 249 16.57 5.84 -4.21
N ARG A 250 17.37 6.62 -3.46
CA ARG A 250 16.89 7.33 -2.26
C ARG A 250 15.83 8.37 -2.62
N ASN A 251 16.05 9.12 -3.70
CA ASN A 251 15.07 10.07 -4.21
C ASN A 251 13.79 9.36 -4.68
N LEU A 252 13.92 8.21 -5.35
CA LEU A 252 12.77 7.38 -5.72
C LEU A 252 12.01 6.94 -4.46
N CYS A 253 12.69 6.48 -3.42
CA CYS A 253 12.04 6.09 -2.18
C CYS A 253 11.29 7.25 -1.51
N LEU A 254 11.89 8.45 -1.46
CA LEU A 254 11.23 9.66 -0.95
C LEU A 254 9.99 10.01 -1.77
N LEU A 255 10.08 10.02 -3.10
CA LEU A 255 8.93 10.22 -3.99
C LEU A 255 7.84 9.16 -3.74
N SER A 256 8.24 7.91 -3.58
CA SER A 256 7.32 6.79 -3.43
C SER A 256 6.59 6.82 -2.08
N LYS A 257 7.28 7.25 -1.02
CA LYS A 257 6.71 7.41 0.32
C LYS A 257 5.58 8.44 0.37
N LEU A 258 5.54 9.40 -0.57
CA LEU A 258 4.41 10.33 -0.71
C LEU A 258 3.10 9.62 -1.08
N PHE A 259 3.17 8.40 -1.62
CA PHE A 259 2.03 7.64 -2.15
C PHE A 259 1.93 6.21 -1.58
N LEU A 260 2.91 5.79 -0.79
CA LEU A 260 2.94 4.52 -0.07
C LEU A 260 2.99 4.78 1.43
N ASP A 261 1.95 4.37 2.13
CA ASP A 261 1.81 4.58 3.58
C ASP A 261 2.88 3.81 4.35
N HIS A 262 2.96 2.49 4.12
CA HIS A 262 3.80 1.53 4.83
C HIS A 262 5.20 1.34 4.27
N LYS A 263 5.75 2.34 3.56
CA LYS A 263 7.14 2.25 3.09
C LYS A 263 8.09 2.61 4.25
N THR A 264 8.68 1.58 4.85
CA THR A 264 9.58 1.71 6.02
C THR A 264 11.00 2.10 5.61
N LEU A 265 11.54 1.50 4.54
CA LEU A 265 12.90 1.74 4.06
C LEU A 265 12.92 2.79 2.95
N TYR A 266 13.57 3.93 3.22
CA TYR A 266 13.77 5.01 2.25
C TYR A 266 15.21 5.53 2.14
N TYR A 267 16.07 5.30 3.14
CA TYR A 267 17.50 5.61 3.03
C TYR A 267 18.38 4.41 2.67
N ASP A 268 17.99 3.22 3.15
CA ASP A 268 18.71 1.98 2.91
C ASP A 268 18.21 1.32 1.62
N VAL A 269 18.84 1.73 0.52
CA VAL A 269 18.51 1.27 -0.84
C VAL A 269 19.44 0.17 -1.35
N ASP A 270 20.58 -0.02 -0.68
CA ASP A 270 21.61 -0.99 -1.05
C ASP A 270 21.11 -2.43 -1.25
N PRO A 271 20.16 -2.94 -0.44
CA PRO A 271 19.64 -4.31 -0.58
C PRO A 271 18.68 -4.51 -1.76
N PHE A 272 18.29 -3.46 -2.47
CA PHE A 272 17.21 -3.50 -3.44
C PHE A 272 17.70 -3.33 -4.88
N LEU A 273 17.03 -4.06 -5.77
CA LEU A 273 16.91 -3.71 -7.19
C LEU A 273 15.61 -2.95 -7.40
N PHE A 274 15.63 -1.99 -8.31
CA PHE A 274 14.47 -1.21 -8.71
C PHE A 274 14.22 -1.42 -10.21
N TYR A 275 13.01 -1.87 -10.55
CA TYR A 275 12.58 -2.09 -11.93
C TYR A 275 11.64 -0.97 -12.33
N CYS A 276 12.18 0.01 -13.05
CA CYS A 276 11.53 1.27 -13.35
C CYS A 276 10.89 1.24 -14.73
N MET A 277 9.56 1.36 -14.78
CA MET A 277 8.79 1.48 -16.01
C MET A 277 8.72 2.93 -16.46
N THR A 278 8.96 3.14 -17.74
CA THR A 278 8.98 4.46 -18.36
C THR A 278 8.15 4.49 -19.64
N ARG A 279 7.71 5.68 -20.03
CA ARG A 279 7.21 5.97 -21.38
C ARG A 279 8.20 6.82 -22.12
N ARG A 280 8.34 6.57 -23.42
CA ARG A 280 9.25 7.31 -24.28
C ARG A 280 8.49 8.34 -25.12
N ASP A 281 9.05 9.53 -25.20
CA ASP A 281 8.71 10.54 -26.21
C ASP A 281 10.00 11.17 -26.78
N GLU A 282 9.87 12.29 -27.48
CA GLU A 282 10.98 13.03 -28.07
C GLU A 282 11.94 13.62 -27.02
N MET A 283 11.45 13.87 -25.80
CA MET A 283 12.23 14.43 -24.71
C MET A 283 13.01 13.36 -23.95
N GLY A 284 12.47 12.14 -23.86
CA GLY A 284 13.17 10.99 -23.28
C GLY A 284 12.23 9.97 -22.66
N HIS A 285 12.74 9.26 -21.64
CA HIS A 285 12.01 8.27 -20.86
C HIS A 285 11.42 8.88 -19.59
N HIS A 286 10.13 9.20 -19.62
CA HIS A 286 9.37 9.69 -18.48
C HIS A 286 9.01 8.55 -17.53
N PHE A 287 9.38 8.72 -16.26
CA PHE A 287 9.11 7.75 -15.21
C PHE A 287 7.61 7.61 -14.93
N VAL A 288 7.09 6.38 -14.96
CA VAL A 288 5.66 6.08 -14.78
C VAL A 288 5.38 5.37 -13.46
N GLY A 289 6.25 4.45 -13.10
CA GLY A 289 6.11 3.62 -11.92
C GLY A 289 7.24 2.62 -11.82
N TYR A 290 7.26 1.87 -10.73
CA TYR A 290 8.29 0.86 -10.50
C TYR A 290 7.79 -0.21 -9.55
N PHE A 291 8.56 -1.29 -9.46
CA PHE A 291 8.60 -2.11 -8.26
C PHE A 291 10.04 -2.31 -7.79
N SER A 292 10.23 -2.47 -6.48
CA SER A 292 11.50 -2.89 -5.89
C SER A 292 11.48 -4.37 -5.57
N LYS A 293 12.63 -5.02 -5.69
CA LYS A 293 12.86 -6.42 -5.34
C LYS A 293 14.10 -6.49 -4.45
N GLU A 294 14.02 -7.25 -3.36
CA GLU A 294 15.21 -7.55 -2.57
C GLU A 294 16.19 -8.39 -3.38
N LYS A 295 17.48 -8.09 -3.26
CA LYS A 295 18.53 -8.90 -3.89
C LYS A 295 18.55 -10.32 -3.34
N GLU A 296 18.25 -10.44 -2.05
CA GLU A 296 18.09 -11.68 -1.32
C GLU A 296 16.85 -11.52 -0.43
N SER A 297 15.82 -12.31 -0.67
CA SER A 297 14.58 -12.28 0.10
C SER A 297 14.44 -13.60 0.85
N ALA A 298 14.39 -13.54 2.17
CA ALA A 298 14.19 -14.71 3.03
C ALA A 298 12.80 -15.35 2.81
N ASP A 299 11.79 -14.51 2.57
CA ASP A 299 10.40 -14.93 2.36
C ASP A 299 10.07 -15.28 0.91
N GLY A 300 11.03 -15.08 -0.02
CA GLY A 300 10.84 -15.38 -1.44
C GLY A 300 9.90 -14.41 -2.16
N TYR A 301 9.72 -13.18 -1.64
CA TYR A 301 8.91 -12.17 -2.33
C TYR A 301 9.58 -11.68 -3.61
N ASN A 302 8.79 -11.54 -4.69
CA ASN A 302 9.27 -11.00 -5.96
C ASN A 302 9.07 -9.48 -6.07
N VAL A 303 8.24 -8.90 -5.19
CA VAL A 303 7.96 -7.47 -5.10
C VAL A 303 7.95 -7.06 -3.63
N ALA A 304 8.81 -6.13 -3.26
CA ALA A 304 8.81 -5.49 -1.94
C ALA A 304 7.89 -4.26 -1.91
N CYS A 305 8.11 -3.30 -2.82
CA CYS A 305 7.22 -2.16 -3.00
C CYS A 305 6.83 -2.06 -4.48
N ILE A 306 5.61 -1.61 -4.76
CA ILE A 306 5.13 -1.33 -6.12
C ILE A 306 4.36 -0.03 -6.14
N LEU A 307 4.61 0.81 -7.13
CA LEU A 307 3.95 2.09 -7.29
C LEU A 307 3.75 2.43 -8.76
N THR A 308 2.53 2.81 -9.13
CA THR A 308 2.25 3.61 -10.32
C THR A 308 1.96 5.04 -9.86
N LEU A 309 2.68 6.02 -10.41
CA LEU A 309 2.48 7.41 -10.01
C LEU A 309 1.05 7.86 -10.30
N PRO A 310 0.44 8.71 -9.44
CA PRO A 310 -0.98 9.07 -9.53
C PRO A 310 -1.44 9.54 -10.92
N GLN A 311 -0.64 10.37 -11.60
CA GLN A 311 -0.94 10.91 -12.93
C GLN A 311 -1.01 9.85 -14.04
N TYR A 312 -0.53 8.63 -13.77
CA TYR A 312 -0.57 7.49 -14.70
C TYR A 312 -1.48 6.35 -14.23
N GLN A 313 -2.20 6.52 -13.12
CA GLN A 313 -3.12 5.47 -12.66
C GLN A 313 -4.30 5.29 -13.62
N ARG A 314 -4.94 4.11 -13.56
CA ARG A 314 -6.07 3.70 -14.43
C ARG A 314 -5.75 3.62 -15.94
N MET A 315 -4.48 3.67 -16.32
CA MET A 315 -4.02 3.49 -17.72
C MET A 315 -3.44 2.09 -17.99
N GLY A 316 -3.63 1.13 -17.07
CA GLY A 316 -3.14 -0.26 -17.19
C GLY A 316 -1.70 -0.50 -16.73
N TYR A 317 -0.94 0.55 -16.38
CA TYR A 317 0.46 0.45 -15.93
C TYR A 317 0.66 -0.42 -14.68
N GLY A 318 -0.24 -0.34 -13.70
CA GLY A 318 -0.16 -1.19 -12.51
C GLY A 318 -0.19 -2.69 -12.85
N ARG A 319 -1.03 -3.09 -13.81
CA ARG A 319 -1.07 -4.46 -14.32
C ARG A 319 0.24 -4.86 -15.00
N LEU A 320 0.81 -3.97 -15.82
CA LEU A 320 2.07 -4.23 -16.51
C LEU A 320 3.24 -4.40 -15.52
N LEU A 321 3.28 -3.61 -14.44
CA LEU A 321 4.30 -3.78 -13.38
C LEU A 321 4.19 -5.16 -12.70
N ILE A 322 2.96 -5.59 -12.37
CA ILE A 322 2.71 -6.91 -11.77
C ILE A 322 3.07 -8.03 -12.75
N GLU A 323 2.65 -7.91 -14.01
CA GLU A 323 2.96 -8.90 -15.05
C GLU A 323 4.48 -9.02 -15.25
N PHE A 324 5.18 -7.88 -15.29
CA PHE A 324 6.63 -7.85 -15.42
C PHE A 324 7.34 -8.49 -14.21
N SER A 325 6.86 -8.28 -12.98
CA SER A 325 7.48 -8.92 -11.80
C SER A 325 7.36 -10.45 -11.83
N TYR A 326 6.24 -10.99 -12.31
CA TYR A 326 6.11 -12.43 -12.53
C TYR A 326 6.94 -12.92 -13.71
N GLU A 327 7.10 -12.12 -14.76
CA GLU A 327 7.95 -12.49 -15.90
C GLU A 327 9.43 -12.63 -15.50
N LEU A 328 9.90 -11.79 -14.58
CA LEU A 328 11.21 -11.97 -13.95
C LEU A 328 11.28 -13.28 -13.16
N SER A 329 10.26 -13.58 -12.34
CA SER A 329 10.20 -14.83 -11.56
C SER A 329 10.24 -16.08 -12.46
N LYS A 330 9.54 -16.06 -13.60
CA LYS A 330 9.60 -17.14 -14.60
C LYS A 330 11.00 -17.32 -15.16
N LYS A 331 11.68 -16.22 -15.54
CA LYS A 331 13.07 -16.28 -16.01
C LYS A 331 14.07 -16.72 -14.93
N GLU A 332 13.78 -16.46 -13.66
CA GLU A 332 14.55 -16.99 -12.52
C GLU A 332 14.27 -18.46 -12.23
N GLY A 333 13.21 -19.04 -12.80
CA GLY A 333 12.75 -20.40 -12.47
C GLY A 333 12.22 -20.52 -11.04
N LYS A 334 11.65 -19.43 -10.50
CA LYS A 334 11.16 -19.34 -9.13
C LYS A 334 9.70 -18.95 -9.09
N VAL A 335 9.04 -19.31 -7.99
CA VAL A 335 7.72 -18.79 -7.62
C VAL A 335 7.89 -17.57 -6.73
N GLY A 336 6.94 -16.65 -6.76
CA GLY A 336 7.00 -15.44 -5.95
C GLY A 336 5.63 -14.85 -5.64
N SER A 337 5.59 -14.05 -4.58
CA SER A 337 4.44 -13.27 -4.13
C SER A 337 4.88 -11.82 -3.91
N PRO A 338 3.98 -10.83 -3.97
CA PRO A 338 4.25 -9.54 -3.36
C PRO A 338 4.37 -9.63 -1.84
N GLU A 339 5.15 -8.72 -1.26
CA GLU A 339 5.24 -8.48 0.18
C GLU A 339 3.87 -8.07 0.76
N LYS A 340 3.61 -8.51 1.99
CA LYS A 340 2.34 -8.29 2.70
C LYS A 340 2.56 -7.34 3.89
N PRO A 341 1.57 -6.51 4.26
CA PRO A 341 0.24 -6.44 3.70
C PRO A 341 0.15 -5.57 2.43
N LEU A 342 -0.69 -6.00 1.47
CA LEU A 342 -0.99 -5.21 0.29
C LEU A 342 -1.83 -3.97 0.64
N SER A 343 -1.55 -2.85 -0.02
CA SER A 343 -2.46 -1.70 -0.02
C SER A 343 -3.81 -2.07 -0.65
N ASP A 344 -4.86 -1.33 -0.35
CA ASP A 344 -6.18 -1.43 -0.99
C ASP A 344 -6.10 -1.51 -2.54
N LEU A 345 -5.36 -0.57 -3.15
CA LEU A 345 -5.14 -0.51 -4.60
C LEU A 345 -4.28 -1.68 -5.09
N GLY A 346 -3.28 -2.07 -4.31
CA GLY A 346 -2.44 -3.23 -4.59
C GLY A 346 -3.26 -4.52 -4.61
N LEU A 347 -4.05 -4.76 -3.56
CA LEU A 347 -4.89 -5.94 -3.40
C LEU A 347 -5.90 -6.06 -4.55
N LEU A 348 -6.58 -4.98 -4.92
CA LEU A 348 -7.50 -4.98 -6.06
C LEU A 348 -6.78 -5.29 -7.37
N SER A 349 -5.57 -4.74 -7.57
CA SER A 349 -4.78 -4.97 -8.79
C SER A 349 -4.26 -6.40 -8.89
N TYR A 350 -3.72 -6.95 -7.80
CA TYR A 350 -3.24 -8.33 -7.75
C TYR A 350 -4.38 -9.34 -7.87
N ARG A 351 -5.50 -9.15 -7.15
CA ARG A 351 -6.69 -10.02 -7.29
C ARG A 351 -7.21 -10.07 -8.72
N ALA A 352 -7.28 -8.91 -9.39
CA ALA A 352 -7.68 -8.85 -10.80
C ALA A 352 -6.67 -9.57 -11.70
N TYR A 353 -5.37 -9.30 -11.53
CA TYR A 353 -4.31 -9.93 -12.31
C TYR A 353 -4.30 -11.47 -12.15
N TRP A 354 -4.31 -11.98 -10.92
CA TRP A 354 -4.31 -13.42 -10.65
C TRP A 354 -5.57 -14.08 -11.20
N SER A 355 -6.74 -13.47 -11.00
CA SER A 355 -7.99 -14.00 -11.56
C SER A 355 -7.91 -14.12 -13.08
N ASP A 356 -7.44 -13.08 -13.76
CA ASP A 356 -7.34 -13.07 -15.21
C ASP A 356 -6.36 -14.12 -15.73
N VAL A 357 -5.20 -14.28 -15.08
CA VAL A 357 -4.19 -15.28 -15.45
C VAL A 357 -4.73 -16.69 -15.24
N LEU A 358 -5.34 -16.98 -14.08
CA LEU A 358 -5.88 -18.32 -13.79
C LEU A 358 -7.04 -18.67 -14.71
N ILE A 359 -7.96 -17.75 -14.96
CA ILE A 359 -9.08 -17.98 -15.89
C ILE A 359 -8.55 -18.28 -17.29
N THR A 360 -7.59 -17.49 -17.78
CA THR A 360 -6.99 -17.70 -19.10
C THR A 360 -6.30 -19.05 -19.18
N LEU A 361 -5.45 -19.36 -18.20
CA LEU A 361 -4.69 -20.61 -18.16
C LEU A 361 -5.60 -21.84 -18.08
N LEU A 362 -6.59 -21.84 -17.19
CA LEU A 362 -7.46 -23.01 -16.99
C LEU A 362 -8.33 -23.29 -18.23
N VAL A 363 -8.86 -22.24 -18.87
CA VAL A 363 -9.70 -22.40 -20.06
C VAL A 363 -8.87 -22.81 -21.28
N GLU A 364 -7.66 -22.28 -21.44
CA GLU A 364 -6.80 -22.59 -22.60
C GLU A 364 -6.08 -23.93 -22.46
N HIS A 365 -5.75 -24.35 -21.24
CA HIS A 365 -5.13 -25.65 -21.01
C HIS A 365 -6.10 -26.80 -21.31
N GLY A 366 -7.38 -26.65 -20.93
CA GLY A 366 -8.47 -27.56 -21.32
C GLY A 366 -8.36 -29.01 -20.81
N LYS A 367 -7.38 -29.30 -19.95
CA LYS A 367 -7.09 -30.63 -19.37
C LYS A 367 -6.97 -30.53 -17.85
N GLU A 368 -6.93 -31.69 -17.19
CA GLU A 368 -6.60 -31.78 -15.78
C GLU A 368 -5.22 -31.15 -15.53
N VAL A 369 -5.15 -30.26 -14.54
CA VAL A 369 -3.93 -29.55 -14.14
C VAL A 369 -3.88 -29.49 -12.61
N THR A 370 -2.69 -29.72 -12.06
CA THR A 370 -2.44 -29.66 -10.63
C THR A 370 -2.09 -28.23 -10.19
N ILE A 371 -2.23 -27.93 -8.90
CA ILE A 371 -1.85 -26.62 -8.35
C ILE A 371 -0.35 -26.35 -8.54
N ASP A 372 0.49 -27.39 -8.44
CA ASP A 372 1.93 -27.28 -8.63
C ASP A 372 2.30 -26.99 -10.09
N GLU A 373 1.59 -27.59 -11.06
CA GLU A 373 1.74 -27.25 -12.48
C GLU A 373 1.33 -25.81 -12.77
N ILE A 374 0.21 -25.33 -12.21
CA ILE A 374 -0.19 -23.92 -12.31
C ILE A 374 0.90 -23.01 -11.73
N SER A 375 1.44 -23.36 -10.56
CA SER A 375 2.51 -22.61 -9.90
C SER A 375 3.77 -22.55 -10.76
N SER A 376 4.16 -23.68 -11.37
CA SER A 376 5.30 -23.75 -12.29
C SER A 376 5.10 -22.91 -13.55
N MET A 377 3.90 -22.91 -14.15
CA MET A 377 3.59 -22.15 -15.36
C MET A 377 3.47 -20.64 -15.12
N THR A 378 2.96 -20.24 -13.96
CA THR A 378 2.62 -18.83 -13.68
C THR A 378 3.64 -18.12 -12.79
N SER A 379 4.54 -18.86 -12.15
CA SER A 379 5.40 -18.40 -11.06
C SER A 379 4.65 -17.82 -9.86
N MET A 380 3.34 -18.09 -9.72
CA MET A 380 2.57 -17.72 -8.53
C MET A 380 2.80 -18.76 -7.44
N THR A 381 2.75 -18.31 -6.18
CA THR A 381 2.77 -19.24 -5.05
C THR A 381 1.49 -20.07 -5.03
N THR A 382 1.57 -21.30 -4.51
CA THR A 382 0.41 -22.17 -4.35
C THR A 382 -0.66 -21.55 -3.46
N THR A 383 -0.27 -20.78 -2.45
CA THR A 383 -1.18 -20.06 -1.54
C THR A 383 -1.97 -18.97 -2.28
N ASP A 384 -1.32 -18.16 -3.13
CA ASP A 384 -2.00 -17.15 -3.94
C ASP A 384 -2.97 -17.79 -4.94
N ILE A 385 -2.57 -18.92 -5.55
CA ILE A 385 -3.41 -19.69 -6.47
C ILE A 385 -4.65 -20.20 -5.72
N LEU A 386 -4.47 -20.92 -4.61
CA LEU A 386 -5.57 -21.49 -3.84
C LEU A 386 -6.54 -20.41 -3.35
N HIS A 387 -6.02 -19.30 -2.82
CA HIS A 387 -6.86 -18.17 -2.40
C HIS A 387 -7.63 -17.60 -3.59
N THR A 388 -6.97 -17.39 -4.73
CA THR A 388 -7.64 -16.86 -5.93
C THR A 388 -8.73 -17.81 -6.41
N LEU A 389 -8.48 -19.12 -6.48
CA LEU A 389 -9.48 -20.13 -6.84
C LEU A 389 -10.66 -20.18 -5.85
N LYS A 390 -10.39 -20.01 -4.54
CA LYS A 390 -11.43 -19.87 -3.50
C LYS A 390 -12.26 -18.61 -3.74
N THR A 391 -11.65 -17.46 -4.00
CA THR A 391 -12.38 -16.21 -4.30
C THR A 391 -13.16 -16.22 -5.61
N LEU A 392 -12.73 -17.04 -6.57
CA LEU A 392 -13.46 -17.30 -7.81
C LEU A 392 -14.57 -18.34 -7.65
N ASN A 393 -14.71 -18.96 -6.47
CA ASN A 393 -15.67 -20.04 -6.18
C ASN A 393 -15.56 -21.26 -7.10
N ILE A 394 -14.36 -21.54 -7.62
CA ILE A 394 -14.09 -22.68 -8.52
C ILE A 394 -13.26 -23.79 -7.90
N LEU A 395 -12.73 -23.57 -6.69
CA LEU A 395 -12.11 -24.62 -5.87
C LEU A 395 -13.19 -25.31 -5.04
N ARG A 396 -13.42 -26.61 -5.25
CA ARG A 396 -14.34 -27.42 -4.44
C ARG A 396 -13.63 -28.64 -3.86
N TYR A 397 -14.09 -29.09 -2.70
CA TYR A 397 -13.65 -30.35 -2.13
C TYR A 397 -14.67 -31.44 -2.44
N TYR A 398 -14.23 -32.51 -3.11
CA TYR A 398 -15.08 -33.63 -3.49
C TYR A 398 -14.34 -34.95 -3.32
N LYS A 399 -14.95 -35.90 -2.58
CA LYS A 399 -14.41 -37.25 -2.33
C LYS A 399 -12.95 -37.29 -1.87
N GLY A 400 -12.55 -36.38 -0.99
CA GLY A 400 -11.19 -36.35 -0.44
C GLY A 400 -10.17 -35.59 -1.29
N GLN A 401 -10.58 -35.01 -2.42
CA GLN A 401 -9.70 -34.27 -3.32
C GLN A 401 -10.24 -32.87 -3.59
N HIS A 402 -9.34 -31.91 -3.77
CA HIS A 402 -9.69 -30.60 -4.30
C HIS A 402 -9.80 -30.66 -5.82
N ILE A 403 -10.94 -30.25 -6.34
CA ILE A 403 -11.22 -30.19 -7.78
C ILE A 403 -11.43 -28.74 -8.20
N ILE A 404 -10.87 -28.39 -9.36
CA ILE A 404 -11.09 -27.11 -10.03
C ILE A 404 -12.21 -27.32 -11.04
N PHE A 405 -13.33 -26.61 -10.88
CA PHE A 405 -14.48 -26.71 -11.77
C PHE A 405 -14.69 -25.42 -12.56
N LEU A 406 -14.70 -25.52 -13.89
CA LEU A 406 -14.99 -24.40 -14.78
C LEU A 406 -16.50 -24.33 -15.05
N ASN A 407 -17.15 -23.30 -14.53
CA ASN A 407 -18.55 -23.03 -14.77
C ASN A 407 -18.75 -22.01 -15.90
N ASP A 408 -20.01 -21.81 -16.31
CA ASP A 408 -20.36 -20.85 -17.35
C ASP A 408 -19.93 -19.41 -17.01
N ASP A 409 -19.93 -19.02 -15.73
CA ASP A 409 -19.47 -17.69 -15.30
C ASP A 409 -17.99 -17.45 -15.63
N ILE A 410 -17.14 -18.47 -15.44
CA ILE A 410 -15.72 -18.39 -15.77
C ILE A 410 -15.51 -18.31 -17.28
N LEU A 411 -16.29 -19.07 -18.05
CA LEU A 411 -16.25 -19.00 -19.51
C LEU A 411 -16.71 -17.63 -20.03
N GLU A 412 -17.74 -17.04 -19.42
CA GLU A 412 -18.18 -15.68 -19.74
C GLU A 412 -17.09 -14.66 -19.43
N ARG A 413 -16.48 -14.72 -18.24
CA ARG A 413 -15.35 -13.85 -17.88
C ARG A 413 -14.18 -14.01 -18.84
N TYR A 414 -13.84 -15.24 -19.23
CA TYR A 414 -12.80 -15.50 -20.23
C TYR A 414 -13.12 -14.85 -21.58
N ASN A 415 -14.36 -14.96 -22.05
CA ASN A 415 -14.80 -14.30 -23.29
C ASN A 415 -14.73 -12.77 -23.16
N GLN A 416 -15.08 -12.21 -22.00
CA GLN A 416 -14.91 -10.77 -21.71
C GLN A 416 -13.44 -10.35 -21.67
N LEU A 417 -12.53 -11.22 -21.23
CA LEU A 417 -11.09 -10.95 -21.26
C LEU A 417 -10.55 -10.94 -22.69
N LYS A 418 -11.00 -11.87 -23.55
CA LYS A 418 -10.63 -11.92 -24.97
C LYS A 418 -11.07 -10.68 -25.76
N THR A 419 -12.25 -10.14 -25.46
CA THR A 419 -12.75 -8.94 -26.16
C THR A 419 -12.02 -7.66 -25.74
N LYS A 420 -11.47 -7.62 -24.53
CA LYS A 420 -10.69 -6.49 -24.03
C LYS A 420 -9.29 -6.52 -24.63
N LYS A 421 -9.01 -5.62 -25.57
CA LYS A 421 -7.64 -5.35 -26.05
C LYS A 421 -6.80 -4.74 -24.92
N ARG A 422 -6.20 -5.60 -24.10
CA ARG A 422 -5.27 -5.20 -23.05
C ARG A 422 -3.84 -5.34 -23.55
N ARG A 423 -2.95 -4.51 -23.02
CA ARG A 423 -1.51 -4.62 -23.27
C ARG A 423 -0.91 -5.66 -22.33
N HIS A 424 0.06 -6.41 -22.85
CA HIS A 424 0.77 -7.48 -22.17
C HIS A 424 2.27 -7.31 -22.35
N ILE A 425 3.05 -7.78 -21.38
CA ILE A 425 4.50 -7.89 -21.50
C ILE A 425 4.86 -9.03 -22.45
N ASP A 426 5.73 -8.73 -23.42
CA ASP A 426 6.26 -9.69 -24.38
C ASP A 426 7.55 -10.35 -23.86
N ALA A 427 7.46 -11.62 -23.43
CA ALA A 427 8.58 -12.34 -22.83
C ALA A 427 9.84 -12.39 -23.72
N GLU A 428 9.70 -12.34 -25.04
CA GLU A 428 10.82 -12.38 -25.99
C GLU A 428 11.63 -11.08 -25.99
N LYS A 429 10.99 -9.95 -25.64
CA LYS A 429 11.63 -8.64 -25.55
C LYS A 429 12.34 -8.39 -24.22
N LEU A 430 12.21 -9.31 -23.26
CA LEU A 430 12.93 -9.24 -21.99
C LEU A 430 14.37 -9.70 -22.17
N LEU A 431 15.27 -8.75 -22.46
CA LEU A 431 16.71 -8.95 -22.59
C LEU A 431 17.39 -8.88 -21.22
N TRP A 432 17.18 -9.92 -20.42
CA TRP A 432 17.60 -9.95 -19.03
C TRP A 432 18.10 -11.34 -18.61
N LYS A 433 19.09 -11.35 -17.72
CA LYS A 433 19.59 -12.53 -17.03
C LYS A 433 19.54 -12.28 -15.53
N PRO A 434 19.10 -13.24 -14.71
CA PRO A 434 19.08 -13.10 -13.26
C PRO A 434 20.42 -12.60 -12.70
N PRO A 435 20.45 -11.46 -11.98
CA PRO A 435 21.66 -10.97 -11.34
C PRO A 435 22.18 -11.97 -10.32
N VAL A 436 23.49 -12.23 -10.36
CA VAL A 436 24.19 -13.03 -9.36
C VAL A 436 24.99 -12.07 -8.47
N PHE A 437 24.71 -12.12 -7.17
CA PHE A 437 25.38 -11.26 -6.20
C PHE A 437 26.48 -11.99 -5.46
N THR A 438 27.63 -11.34 -5.30
CA THR A 438 28.67 -11.82 -4.40
C THR A 438 28.27 -11.57 -2.94
N ALA A 439 28.83 -12.33 -2.00
CA ALA A 439 28.62 -12.08 -0.57
C ALA A 439 28.93 -10.63 -0.16
N SER A 440 29.94 -10.00 -0.78
CA SER A 440 30.27 -8.59 -0.55
C SER A 440 29.21 -7.61 -1.06
N GLN A 441 28.49 -7.95 -2.12
CA GLN A 441 27.40 -7.15 -2.67
C GLN A 441 26.13 -7.23 -1.82
N LEU A 442 25.94 -8.36 -1.14
CA LEU A 442 24.82 -8.61 -0.20
C LEU A 442 25.04 -8.04 1.19
N ARG A 443 26.29 -7.78 1.61
CA ARG A 443 26.56 -7.11 2.89
C ARG A 443 25.95 -5.72 2.93
N PHE A 444 25.18 -5.46 3.99
CA PHE A 444 24.76 -4.12 4.40
C PHE A 444 26.01 -3.30 4.71
N ALA A 445 26.19 -2.18 4.01
CA ALA A 445 27.20 -1.20 4.35
C ALA A 445 26.71 -0.45 5.60
N TRP A 446 27.19 -0.88 6.78
CA TRP A 446 27.11 -0.07 8.00
C TRP A 446 28.06 1.12 7.92
#